data_AF-A0A139WUP4-F1
#
_entry.id   AF-A0A139WUP4-F1
#
_cell.length_a   1.000
_cell.length_b   1.000
_cell.length_c   1.000
_cell.angle_alpha   90.00
_cell.angle_beta   90.00
_cell.angle_gamma   90.00
#
_symmetry.space_group_name_H-M   'P 1'
#
loop_
_entity.id
_entity.type
_entity.pdbx_description
1 polymer ?
#
loop_
_entity_poly.entity_id
_entity_poly.type
_entity_poly.pdbx_seq_one_letter_code
_entity_poly.pdbx_strand_id
1 'polypeptide(L)'
;MDANVQQLQSFDDVPDTTITTPVAAIEGTKPNQSLLPPSAAKSQEKWQDIGEQVSQFLADLPDNLGKFFNQYQQLTVTIVLIAATIVTGKVVLAILDAINDIPLLYPIFELIGISYTTWFVFRYLLKGSTRQELAEQIQSIKNDILGTQDS
;
A
#
# COMPACT_ATOMS: atom_id res chain seq x y z
N MET A 1 15.78 3.20 -66.90
CA MET A 1 14.33 3.38 -67.08
C MET A 1 13.86 2.09 -67.70
N ASP A 2 13.00 1.34 -67.02
CA ASP A 2 11.97 0.48 -67.64
C ASP A 2 11.02 0.07 -66.52
N ALA A 3 9.83 0.67 -66.55
CA ALA A 3 8.77 0.46 -65.58
C ALA A 3 7.93 -0.74 -66.02
N ASN A 4 7.79 -1.71 -65.11
CA ASN A 4 6.94 -2.88 -65.30
C ASN A 4 5.48 -2.49 -65.10
N VAL A 5 4.68 -2.63 -66.16
CA VAL A 5 3.24 -2.38 -66.21
C VAL A 5 2.53 -3.71 -66.07
N GLN A 6 1.77 -3.92 -65.00
CA GLN A 6 0.63 -4.83 -65.03
C GLN A 6 -0.56 -4.22 -64.30
N GLN A 7 -1.59 -3.96 -65.11
CA GLN A 7 -2.88 -3.39 -64.76
C GLN A 7 -3.88 -4.53 -64.46
N LEU A 8 -4.68 -4.31 -63.41
CA LEU A 8 -6.01 -4.84 -63.02
C LEU A 8 -6.75 -5.81 -63.97
N GLN A 9 -7.34 -6.88 -63.38
CA GLN A 9 -8.67 -7.48 -63.63
C GLN A 9 -8.77 -8.82 -62.86
N SER A 10 -9.88 -9.40 -62.41
CA SER A 10 -11.26 -9.04 -62.04
C SER A 10 -11.75 -10.30 -61.29
N PHE A 11 -12.40 -10.18 -60.13
CA PHE A 11 -12.92 -11.34 -59.38
C PHE A 11 -14.32 -11.70 -59.87
N ASP A 12 -14.45 -12.83 -60.56
CA ASP A 12 -15.70 -13.58 -60.74
C ASP A 12 -15.33 -15.00 -61.18
N ASP A 13 -15.52 -16.00 -60.31
CA ASP A 13 -16.08 -17.32 -60.68
C ASP A 13 -16.29 -18.19 -59.42
N VAL A 14 -17.50 -18.72 -59.27
CA VAL A 14 -17.95 -19.64 -58.20
C VAL A 14 -17.83 -21.07 -58.71
N PRO A 15 -17.45 -22.04 -57.86
CA PRO A 15 -18.12 -23.34 -57.98
C PRO A 15 -18.62 -23.90 -56.64
N ASP A 16 -19.88 -24.33 -56.71
CA ASP A 16 -20.62 -25.17 -55.76
C ASP A 16 -19.93 -26.52 -55.53
N THR A 17 -19.93 -27.03 -54.30
CA THR A 17 -19.45 -28.39 -53.98
C THR A 17 -20.45 -29.08 -53.07
N THR A 18 -21.30 -29.87 -53.70
CA THR A 18 -22.17 -30.91 -53.14
C THR A 18 -21.41 -31.91 -52.27
N ILE A 19 -21.82 -32.05 -51.01
CA ILE A 19 -21.38 -33.12 -50.10
C ILE A 19 -22.12 -34.42 -50.46
N THR A 20 -21.37 -35.46 -50.81
CA THR A 20 -21.88 -36.84 -50.92
C THR A 20 -21.07 -37.74 -49.99
N THR A 21 -21.69 -38.24 -48.92
CA THR A 21 -21.08 -39.14 -47.92
C THR A 21 -21.36 -40.60 -48.30
N PRO A 22 -20.35 -41.50 -48.43
CA PRO A 22 -20.60 -42.93 -48.45
C PRO A 22 -20.63 -43.49 -47.02
N VAL A 23 -21.75 -44.13 -46.67
CA VAL A 23 -21.95 -44.97 -45.49
C VAL A 23 -21.37 -46.36 -45.77
N ALA A 24 -20.45 -46.86 -44.93
CA ALA A 24 -20.19 -48.29 -44.80
C ALA A 24 -19.46 -48.66 -43.49
N ALA A 25 -20.06 -49.64 -42.80
CA ALA A 25 -19.47 -50.61 -41.86
C ALA A 25 -19.09 -50.17 -40.43
N ILE A 26 -20.01 -50.47 -39.50
CA ILE A 26 -19.77 -50.68 -38.07
C ILE A 26 -19.48 -52.19 -37.89
N GLU A 27 -18.31 -52.56 -37.37
CA GLU A 27 -18.10 -53.89 -36.74
C GLU A 27 -17.12 -53.77 -35.57
N GLY A 28 -17.55 -54.19 -34.37
CA GLY A 28 -16.65 -54.42 -33.22
C GLY A 28 -17.09 -53.84 -31.87
N THR A 29 -18.26 -54.25 -31.37
CA THR A 29 -18.69 -54.00 -29.97
C THR A 29 -17.78 -54.69 -28.95
N LYS A 30 -17.25 -53.93 -27.97
CA LYS A 30 -16.96 -54.41 -26.61
C LYS A 30 -17.66 -53.47 -25.61
N PRO A 31 -18.35 -54.01 -24.58
CA PRO A 31 -19.28 -53.25 -23.77
C PRO A 31 -18.57 -52.40 -22.71
N ASN A 32 -19.10 -51.20 -22.49
CA ASN A 32 -19.10 -50.43 -21.24
C ASN A 32 -18.07 -50.80 -20.16
N GLN A 33 -17.02 -49.97 -20.03
CA GLN A 33 -16.61 -49.47 -18.73
C GLN A 33 -16.32 -47.97 -18.87
N SER A 34 -17.30 -47.16 -18.48
CA SER A 34 -17.09 -45.75 -18.23
C SER A 34 -16.14 -45.61 -17.04
N LEU A 35 -14.84 -45.50 -17.31
CA LEU A 35 -13.86 -45.10 -16.31
C LEU A 35 -13.88 -43.56 -16.25
N LEU A 36 -14.92 -43.02 -15.63
CA LEU A 36 -14.87 -41.63 -15.18
C LEU A 36 -13.66 -41.49 -14.24
N PRO A 37 -12.74 -40.52 -14.46
CA PRO A 37 -11.70 -40.27 -13.48
C PRO A 37 -12.37 -39.82 -12.16
N PRO A 38 -11.81 -40.16 -10.98
CA PRO A 38 -12.30 -39.68 -9.68
C PRO A 38 -12.01 -38.19 -9.45
N SER A 39 -11.99 -37.38 -10.52
CA SER A 39 -11.54 -35.99 -10.53
C SER A 39 -12.41 -35.07 -9.68
N ALA A 40 -13.70 -35.40 -9.51
CA ALA A 40 -14.59 -34.69 -8.60
C ALA A 40 -14.30 -35.01 -7.12
N ALA A 41 -13.96 -36.27 -6.79
CA ALA A 41 -13.65 -36.69 -5.43
C ALA A 41 -12.31 -36.10 -4.95
N LYS A 42 -11.26 -36.16 -5.77
CA LYS A 42 -9.94 -35.58 -5.44
C LYS A 42 -9.94 -34.05 -5.34
N SER A 43 -10.76 -33.37 -6.14
CA SER A 43 -10.91 -31.91 -6.07
C SER A 43 -11.58 -31.52 -4.76
N GLN A 44 -12.65 -32.21 -4.37
CA GLN A 44 -13.36 -31.97 -3.13
C GLN A 44 -12.50 -32.25 -1.89
N GLU A 45 -11.72 -33.35 -1.91
CA GLU A 45 -10.72 -33.65 -0.88
C GLU A 45 -9.65 -32.53 -0.78
N LYS A 46 -9.14 -32.06 -1.93
CA LYS A 46 -8.14 -30.97 -1.97
C LYS A 46 -8.69 -29.63 -1.45
N TRP A 47 -9.96 -29.31 -1.68
CA TRP A 47 -10.60 -28.11 -1.13
C TRP A 47 -10.84 -28.21 0.38
N GLN A 48 -11.08 -29.42 0.89
CA GLN A 48 -11.17 -29.67 2.32
C GLN A 48 -9.80 -29.51 2.98
N ASP A 49 -8.74 -30.07 2.39
CA ASP A 49 -7.36 -29.91 2.89
C ASP A 49 -6.91 -28.44 2.91
N ILE A 50 -7.20 -27.69 1.85
CA ILE A 50 -6.89 -26.24 1.78
C ILE A 50 -7.72 -25.48 2.81
N GLY A 51 -9.01 -25.81 2.96
CA GLY A 51 -9.90 -25.18 3.94
C GLY A 51 -9.43 -25.43 5.38
N GLU A 52 -8.99 -26.64 5.68
CA GLU A 52 -8.48 -27.03 6.99
C GLU A 52 -7.13 -26.36 7.30
N GLN A 53 -6.23 -26.32 6.33
CA GLN A 53 -4.94 -25.61 6.46
C GLN A 53 -5.13 -24.10 6.66
N VAL A 54 -6.06 -23.48 5.92
CA VAL A 54 -6.40 -22.06 6.07
C VAL A 54 -7.09 -21.83 7.41
N SER A 55 -8.04 -22.69 7.82
CA SER A 55 -8.71 -22.59 9.12
C SER A 55 -7.73 -22.71 10.29
N GLN A 56 -6.75 -23.62 10.21
CA GLN A 56 -5.71 -23.77 11.23
C GLN A 56 -4.80 -22.53 11.25
N PHE A 57 -4.38 -22.02 10.10
CA PHE A 57 -3.60 -20.78 10.02
C PHE A 57 -4.36 -19.56 10.57
N LEU A 58 -5.67 -19.46 10.31
CA LEU A 58 -6.53 -18.40 10.86
C LEU A 58 -6.79 -18.56 12.36
N ALA A 59 -6.94 -19.80 12.85
CA ALA A 59 -7.10 -20.09 14.26
C ALA A 59 -5.82 -19.72 15.06
N ASP A 60 -4.66 -19.97 14.48
CA ASP A 60 -3.37 -19.60 15.05
C ASP A 60 -3.00 -18.13 14.79
N LEU A 61 -3.73 -17.41 13.93
CA LEU A 61 -3.44 -16.02 13.56
C LEU A 61 -3.39 -15.06 14.75
N PRO A 62 -4.36 -15.03 15.70
CA PRO A 62 -4.28 -14.16 16.86
C PRO A 62 -3.05 -14.48 17.74
N ASP A 63 -2.75 -15.75 17.96
CA ASP A 63 -1.60 -16.18 18.77
C ASP A 63 -0.26 -15.86 18.08
N ASN A 64 -0.20 -16.08 16.77
CA ASN A 64 0.96 -15.77 15.94
C ASN A 64 1.17 -14.26 15.85
N LEU A 65 0.14 -13.46 15.57
CA LEU A 65 0.21 -11.99 15.53
C LEU A 65 0.64 -11.43 16.89
N GLY A 66 0.14 -11.98 17.99
CA GLY A 66 0.57 -11.61 19.34
C GLY A 66 2.05 -11.89 19.58
N LYS A 67 2.54 -13.07 19.17
CA LYS A 67 3.96 -13.44 19.28
C LYS A 67 4.84 -12.60 18.36
N PHE A 68 4.44 -12.36 17.11
CA PHE A 68 5.16 -11.49 16.18
C PHE A 68 5.22 -10.06 16.70
N PHE A 69 4.11 -9.52 17.20
CA PHE A 69 4.11 -8.18 17.75
C PHE A 69 5.04 -8.11 18.95
N ASN A 70 4.89 -9.01 19.94
CA ASN A 70 5.73 -9.06 21.16
C ASN A 70 7.22 -9.34 20.88
N GLN A 71 7.54 -10.26 19.98
CA GLN A 71 8.91 -10.66 19.64
C GLN A 71 9.64 -9.58 18.82
N TYR A 72 8.92 -8.84 17.98
CA TYR A 72 9.50 -7.82 17.12
C TYR A 72 9.24 -6.39 17.61
N GLN A 73 8.62 -6.14 18.78
CA GLN A 73 8.29 -4.77 19.24
C GLN A 73 9.48 -3.81 19.10
N GLN A 74 10.68 -4.24 19.47
CA GLN A 74 11.87 -3.39 19.42
C GLN A 74 12.28 -3.00 17.99
N LEU A 75 12.20 -3.93 17.04
CA LEU A 75 12.55 -3.67 15.64
C LEU A 75 11.39 -3.02 14.88
N THR A 76 10.15 -3.43 15.14
CA THR A 76 8.93 -2.85 14.58
C THR A 76 8.81 -1.39 14.96
N VAL A 77 9.04 -1.00 16.21
CA VAL A 77 9.03 0.41 16.62
C VAL A 77 10.07 1.20 15.84
N THR A 78 11.27 0.65 15.61
CA THR A 78 12.32 1.32 14.83
C THR A 78 11.90 1.51 13.38
N ILE A 79 11.38 0.47 12.72
CA ILE A 79 10.92 0.53 11.32
C ILE A 79 9.73 1.47 11.19
N VAL A 80 8.76 1.40 12.11
CA VAL A 80 7.60 2.30 12.16
C VAL A 80 8.06 3.74 12.37
N LEU A 81 9.05 3.99 13.22
CA LEU A 81 9.58 5.32 13.46
C LEU A 81 10.31 5.87 12.22
N ILE A 82 11.08 5.04 11.52
CA ILE A 82 11.69 5.42 10.23
C ILE A 82 10.62 5.72 9.19
N ALA A 83 9.63 4.85 9.04
CA ALA A 83 8.52 5.04 8.11
C ALA A 83 7.70 6.30 8.46
N ALA A 84 7.42 6.51 9.74
CA ALA A 84 6.74 7.69 10.25
C ALA A 84 7.54 8.96 9.98
N THR A 85 8.87 8.93 10.10
CA THR A 85 9.74 10.06 9.76
C THR A 85 9.62 10.41 8.27
N ILE A 86 9.61 9.40 7.39
CA ILE A 86 9.46 9.60 5.94
C ILE A 86 8.08 10.20 5.61
N VAL A 87 7.02 9.62 6.17
CA VAL A 87 5.64 10.10 5.97
C VAL A 87 5.47 11.52 6.51
N THR A 88 5.97 11.78 7.72
CA THR A 88 5.94 13.11 8.33
C THR A 88 6.69 14.12 7.47
N GLY A 89 7.88 13.76 6.97
CA GLY A 89 8.62 14.60 6.04
C GLY A 89 7.83 14.91 4.77
N LYS A 90 7.13 13.92 4.20
CA LYS A 90 6.25 14.13 3.04
C LYS A 90 5.07 15.05 3.34
N VAL A 91 4.45 14.90 4.52
CA VAL A 91 3.37 15.78 4.97
C VAL A 91 3.87 17.21 5.14
N VAL A 92 5.04 17.41 5.78
CA VAL A 92 5.64 18.74 5.94
C VAL A 92 5.94 19.37 4.59
N LEU A 93 6.53 18.62 3.64
CA LEU A 93 6.77 19.11 2.29
C LEU A 93 5.47 19.46 1.57
N ALA A 94 4.44 18.62 1.67
CA ALA A 94 3.13 18.89 1.06
C ALA A 94 2.44 20.12 1.67
N ILE A 95 2.58 20.34 2.97
CA ILE A 95 2.13 21.58 3.63
C ILE A 95 2.92 22.78 3.10
N LEU A 96 4.24 22.65 2.93
CA LEU A 96 5.09 23.73 2.44
C LEU A 96 4.75 24.10 0.98
N ASP A 97 4.52 23.10 0.13
CA ASP A 97 4.03 23.27 -1.23
C ASP A 97 2.65 23.97 -1.22
N ALA A 98 1.72 23.50 -0.38
CA ALA A 98 0.40 24.10 -0.25
C ALA A 98 0.43 25.54 0.30
N ILE A 99 1.37 25.86 1.20
CA ILE A 99 1.58 27.23 1.69
C ILE A 99 2.09 28.13 0.56
N ASN A 100 2.98 27.62 -0.29
CA ASN A 100 3.47 28.36 -1.45
C ASN A 100 2.37 28.59 -2.50
N ASP A 101 1.42 27.65 -2.62
CA ASP A 101 0.26 27.78 -3.51
C ASP A 101 -0.83 28.72 -2.97
N ILE A 102 -0.83 29.03 -1.66
CA ILE A 102 -1.78 29.97 -1.04
C ILE A 102 -1.08 31.30 -0.77
N PRO A 103 -1.30 32.34 -1.60
CA PRO A 103 -0.54 33.59 -1.57
C PRO A 103 -0.70 34.43 -0.28
N LEU A 104 -1.58 34.03 0.64
CA LEU A 104 -1.84 34.73 1.90
C LEU A 104 -1.26 34.04 3.14
N LEU A 105 -0.92 32.75 3.09
CA LEU A 105 -0.46 32.04 4.28
C LEU A 105 0.93 32.51 4.74
N TYR A 106 1.86 32.63 3.80
CA TYR A 106 3.22 33.12 4.08
C TYR A 106 3.23 34.48 4.82
N PRO A 107 2.59 35.55 4.31
CA PRO A 107 2.59 36.85 4.99
C PRO A 107 1.81 36.84 6.32
N ILE A 108 0.78 35.99 6.47
CA ILE A 108 0.04 35.85 7.74
C ILE A 108 0.92 35.17 8.79
N PHE A 109 1.64 34.10 8.44
CA PHE A 109 2.57 33.44 9.37
C PHE A 109 3.72 34.35 9.76
N GLU A 110 4.24 35.15 8.82
CA GLU A 110 5.26 36.17 9.12
C GLU A 110 4.72 37.22 10.11
N LEU A 111 3.52 37.73 9.88
CA LEU A 111 2.90 38.71 10.77
C LEU A 111 2.64 38.14 12.17
N ILE A 112 2.11 36.91 12.25
CA ILE A 112 1.87 36.22 13.53
C ILE A 112 3.20 35.96 14.23
N GLY A 113 4.22 35.49 13.50
CA GLY A 113 5.55 35.19 14.02
C GLY A 113 6.23 36.43 14.59
N ILE A 114 6.24 37.55 13.85
CA ILE A 114 6.80 38.82 14.31
C ILE A 114 6.02 39.35 15.51
N SER A 115 4.68 39.30 15.48
CA SER A 115 3.84 39.76 16.58
C SER A 115 4.12 38.97 17.86
N TYR A 116 4.11 37.64 17.77
CA TYR A 116 4.32 36.76 18.92
C TYR A 116 5.77 36.83 19.43
N THR A 117 6.75 36.90 18.53
CA THR A 117 8.16 37.07 18.90
C THR A 117 8.37 38.40 19.62
N THR A 118 7.81 39.49 19.09
CA THR A 118 7.94 40.83 19.70
C THR A 118 7.29 40.85 21.09
N TRP A 119 6.07 40.30 21.22
CA TRP A 119 5.38 40.19 22.50
C TRP A 119 6.15 39.32 23.49
N PHE A 120 6.65 38.16 23.06
CA PHE A 120 7.39 37.23 23.88
C PHE A 120 8.69 37.83 24.40
N VAL A 121 9.47 38.45 23.50
CA VAL A 121 10.74 39.09 23.86
C VAL A 121 10.47 40.22 24.87
N PHE A 122 9.51 41.09 24.61
CA PHE A 122 9.18 42.18 25.53
C PHE A 122 8.66 41.67 26.89
N ARG A 123 7.76 40.69 26.88
CA ARG A 123 7.08 40.18 28.08
C ARG A 123 7.96 39.29 28.95
N TYR A 124 8.75 38.42 28.34
CA TYR A 124 9.51 37.37 29.02
C TYR A 124 11.01 37.65 29.05
N LEU A 125 11.57 38.23 27.98
CA LEU A 125 13.00 38.51 27.92
C LEU A 125 13.35 39.91 28.40
N LEU A 126 12.52 40.95 28.43
CA LEU A 126 12.98 42.27 28.93
C LEU A 126 12.65 42.48 30.40
N LYS A 127 11.55 41.90 30.87
CA LYS A 127 11.06 42.07 32.24
C LYS A 127 11.74 41.08 33.19
N GLY A 128 12.54 41.60 34.13
CA GLY A 128 13.38 40.80 35.02
C GLY A 128 12.62 39.73 35.82
N SER A 129 11.41 40.04 36.32
CA SER A 129 10.59 39.08 37.06
C SER A 129 10.15 37.90 36.20
N THR A 130 9.84 38.12 34.92
CA THR A 130 9.44 37.03 34.02
C THR A 130 10.60 36.24 33.44
N ARG A 131 11.82 36.80 33.44
CA ARG A 131 13.03 36.04 33.07
C ARG A 131 13.28 34.90 34.07
N GLN A 132 13.10 35.17 35.37
CA GLN A 132 13.25 34.17 36.43
C GLN A 132 12.19 33.07 36.30
N GLU A 133 10.92 33.47 36.13
CA GLU A 133 9.80 32.54 35.90
C GLU A 133 10.03 31.65 34.67
N LEU A 134 10.57 32.20 33.58
CA LEU A 134 10.88 31.43 32.38
C LEU A 134 12.06 30.47 32.61
N ALA A 135 13.11 30.91 33.31
CA ALA A 135 14.26 30.07 33.62
C ALA A 135 13.88 28.88 34.51
N GLU A 136 13.05 29.11 35.53
CA GLU A 136 12.52 28.07 36.41
C GLU A 136 11.65 27.06 35.63
N GLN A 137 10.78 27.54 34.74
CA GLN A 137 9.97 26.66 33.88
C GLN A 137 10.83 25.81 32.95
N ILE A 138 11.84 26.39 32.31
CA ILE A 138 12.78 25.65 31.44
C ILE A 138 13.53 24.60 32.26
N GLN A 139 13.96 24.95 33.48
CA GLN A 139 14.65 24.02 34.37
C GLN A 139 13.74 22.87 34.80
N SER A 140 12.47 23.14 35.11
CA SER A 140 11.48 22.10 35.42
C SER A 140 11.28 21.14 34.25
N ILE A 141 11.04 21.67 33.04
CA ILE A 141 10.84 20.84 31.85
C ILE A 141 12.09 20.01 31.55
N LYS A 142 13.28 20.60 31.68
CA LYS A 142 14.55 19.91 31.52
C LYS A 142 14.69 18.77 32.53
N ASN A 143 14.33 19.01 33.79
CA ASN A 143 14.39 18.00 34.84
C ASN A 143 13.38 16.87 34.60
N ASP A 144 12.19 17.19 34.08
CA ASP A 144 11.16 16.19 33.74
C ASP A 144 11.61 15.29 32.58
N ILE A 145 12.26 15.86 31.56
CA ILE A 145 12.75 15.09 30.40
C ILE A 145 14.01 14.29 30.74
N LEU A 146 14.91 14.85 31.54
CA LEU A 146 16.19 14.21 31.89
C LEU A 146 16.11 13.34 33.14
N GLY A 147 15.00 13.36 33.87
CA GLY A 147 14.82 12.61 35.11
C GLY A 147 15.71 13.09 36.26
N THR A 148 16.26 14.31 36.19
CA THR A 148 17.14 14.88 37.21
C THR A 148 16.37 15.60 38.31
N GLN A 149 15.24 15.02 38.74
CA GLN A 149 14.53 15.51 39.92
C GLN A 149 15.38 15.15 41.15
N ASP A 150 16.03 16.16 41.72
CA ASP A 150 16.83 16.00 42.94
C ASP A 150 15.96 15.31 44.01
N SER A 151 16.32 14.05 44.32
CA SER A 151 15.78 13.30 45.47
C SER A 151 16.48 13.71 46.75
#